data_AF-A0A654LZI5-F1
#
_entry.id   AF-A0A654LZI5-F1
#
_cell.length_a   1.000
_cell.length_b   1.000
_cell.length_c   1.000
_cell.angle_alpha   90.00
_cell.angle_beta   90.00
_cell.angle_gamma   90.00
#
_symmetry.space_group_name_H-M   'P 1'
#
loop_
_entity.id
_entity.type
_entity.pdbx_description
1 polymer ?
#
loop_
_entity_poly.entity_id
_entity_poly.type
_entity_poly.pdbx_seq_one_letter_code
_entity_poly.pdbx_strand_id
1 'polypeptide(L)'
;MVGLTNIEHKKMEKSSNSLIDKLVKSVKAIKSGKLHIEIQDKSAIDIVATSGNNANRINIDIIEPDLFDFLKGGISDSHEDKGLPNGKENESSVNKILDKLDGAKEFIHSMTDKESSFQQQLDLAKNFAHTLTENNMTLVLMRRGKEAMILGKEAKPTLSKIISGSDDLQVVSVIESSKLIGDINPES
;
A
#
# COMPACT_ATOMS: atom_id res chain seq x y z
N MET A 1 -54.44 15.50 -5.08
CA MET A 1 -53.74 14.32 -4.52
C MET A 1 -53.04 13.66 -5.71
N VAL A 2 -51.78 14.02 -5.96
CA VAL A 2 -51.00 13.53 -7.10
C VAL A 2 -49.71 12.97 -6.53
N GLY A 3 -49.44 11.70 -6.86
CA GLY A 3 -48.48 10.84 -6.18
C GLY A 3 -47.05 11.33 -6.28
N LEU A 4 -46.34 11.17 -5.17
CA LEU A 4 -44.89 11.30 -5.07
C LEU A 4 -44.25 10.21 -5.93
N THR A 5 -43.44 10.62 -6.91
CA THR A 5 -42.57 9.75 -7.67
C THR A 5 -41.47 9.20 -6.76
N ASN A 6 -41.51 7.89 -6.52
CA ASN A 6 -40.41 7.14 -5.94
C ASN A 6 -39.21 7.24 -6.90
N ILE A 7 -38.17 7.95 -6.48
CA ILE A 7 -36.85 7.87 -7.11
C ILE A 7 -36.25 6.55 -6.63
N GLU A 8 -36.34 5.53 -7.47
CA GLU A 8 -35.55 4.31 -7.29
C GLU A 8 -34.07 4.69 -7.32
N HIS A 9 -33.44 4.67 -6.16
CA HIS A 9 -31.99 4.65 -6.05
C HIS A 9 -31.51 3.38 -6.75
N LYS A 10 -31.10 3.54 -8.02
CA LYS A 10 -30.40 2.53 -8.81
C LYS A 10 -29.18 2.08 -8.02
N LYS A 11 -29.34 0.97 -7.30
CA LYS A 11 -28.28 0.23 -6.62
C LYS A 11 -27.20 -0.01 -7.66
N MET A 12 -26.06 0.68 -7.53
CA MET A 12 -24.88 0.41 -8.34
C MET A 12 -24.60 -1.09 -8.26
N GLU A 13 -24.72 -1.77 -9.39
CA GLU A 13 -24.26 -3.15 -9.53
C GLU A 13 -22.81 -3.20 -9.10
N LYS A 14 -22.58 -3.94 -8.02
CA LYS A 14 -21.28 -4.30 -7.49
C LYS A 14 -20.62 -5.17 -8.57
N SER A 15 -19.91 -4.58 -9.51
CA SER A 15 -18.97 -5.31 -10.36
C SER A 15 -17.88 -5.85 -9.43
N SER A 16 -18.16 -7.03 -8.90
CA SER A 16 -17.25 -7.80 -8.07
C SER A 16 -15.99 -8.02 -8.91
N ASN A 17 -14.90 -7.39 -8.49
CA ASN A 17 -13.59 -7.61 -9.05
C ASN A 17 -13.24 -9.10 -8.84
N SER A 18 -13.54 -9.94 -9.83
CA SER A 18 -13.46 -11.40 -9.71
C SER A 18 -12.06 -11.90 -9.32
N LEU A 19 -11.02 -11.09 -9.54
CA LEU A 19 -9.65 -11.33 -9.09
C LEU A 19 -9.51 -11.19 -7.57
N ILE A 20 -10.12 -10.17 -6.97
CA ILE A 20 -10.11 -9.94 -5.51
C ILE A 20 -10.82 -11.11 -4.82
N ASP A 21 -12.00 -11.51 -5.31
CA ASP A 21 -12.73 -12.64 -4.74
C ASP A 21 -11.96 -13.96 -4.85
N LYS A 22 -11.27 -14.19 -5.98
CA LYS A 22 -10.39 -15.35 -6.15
C LYS A 22 -9.21 -15.30 -5.19
N LEU A 23 -8.56 -14.14 -5.04
CA LEU A 23 -7.44 -13.96 -4.12
C LEU A 23 -7.88 -14.24 -2.67
N VAL A 24 -9.00 -13.66 -2.24
CA VAL A 24 -9.59 -13.87 -0.90
C VAL A 24 -9.90 -15.35 -0.67
N LYS A 25 -10.54 -16.03 -1.63
CA LYS A 25 -10.82 -17.47 -1.52
C LYS A 25 -9.54 -18.30 -1.42
N SER A 26 -8.54 -18.00 -2.25
CA SER A 26 -7.25 -18.71 -2.22
C SER A 26 -6.56 -18.55 -0.87
N VAL A 27 -6.51 -17.34 -0.33
CA VAL A 27 -5.86 -17.08 0.97
C VAL A 27 -6.64 -17.69 2.12
N LYS A 28 -7.98 -17.65 2.08
CA LYS A 28 -8.81 -18.34 3.08
C LYS A 28 -8.53 -19.84 3.20
N ALA A 29 -8.12 -20.49 2.11
CA ALA A 29 -7.78 -21.91 2.10
C ALA A 29 -6.38 -22.20 2.68
N ILE A 30 -5.50 -21.20 2.77
CA ILE A 30 -4.12 -21.38 3.24
C ILE A 30 -4.09 -21.36 4.76
N LYS A 31 -3.62 -22.46 5.37
CA LYS A 31 -3.37 -22.53 6.83
C LYS A 31 -2.10 -21.78 7.23
N SER A 32 -1.03 -21.98 6.47
CA SER A 32 0.23 -21.25 6.58
C SER A 32 1.08 -21.53 5.35
N GLY A 33 1.98 -20.61 5.01
CA GLY A 33 2.96 -20.82 3.94
C GLY A 33 3.93 -19.66 3.82
N LYS A 34 5.10 -19.93 3.23
CA LYS A 34 6.09 -18.93 2.85
C LYS A 34 6.41 -19.09 1.37
N LEU A 35 6.42 -17.98 0.64
CA LEU A 35 6.99 -17.86 -0.69
C LEU A 35 8.16 -16.88 -0.60
N HIS A 36 9.35 -17.36 -0.95
CA HIS A 36 10.56 -16.55 -1.05
C HIS A 36 10.88 -16.36 -2.53
N ILE A 37 11.11 -15.12 -2.95
CA ILE A 37 11.46 -14.78 -4.33
C ILE A 37 12.87 -14.20 -4.31
N GLU A 38 13.77 -14.85 -5.03
CA GLU A 38 15.15 -14.40 -5.22
C GLU A 38 15.36 -13.95 -6.67
N ILE A 39 16.14 -12.89 -6.85
CA ILE A 39 16.60 -12.40 -8.15
C ILE A 39 18.13 -12.28 -8.05
N GLN A 40 18.84 -12.96 -8.96
CA GLN A 40 20.32 -12.98 -8.96
C GLN A 40 20.91 -13.36 -7.59
N ASP A 41 20.39 -14.42 -6.97
CA ASP A 41 20.80 -14.94 -5.66
C ASP A 41 20.64 -13.95 -4.49
N LYS A 42 19.83 -12.89 -4.68
CA LYS A 42 19.45 -11.95 -3.63
C LYS A 42 17.95 -11.98 -3.38
N SER A 43 17.58 -11.88 -2.12
CA SER A 43 16.20 -11.88 -1.68
C SER A 43 15.47 -10.62 -2.14
N ALA A 44 14.46 -10.79 -3.00
CA ALA A 44 13.67 -9.69 -3.54
C ALA A 44 12.38 -9.48 -2.74
N ILE A 45 11.60 -10.55 -2.57
CA ILE A 45 10.29 -10.49 -1.90
C ILE A 45 10.14 -11.68 -0.97
N ASP A 46 9.60 -11.42 0.22
CA ASP A 46 9.06 -12.45 1.10
C ASP A 46 7.54 -12.32 1.23
N ILE A 47 6.83 -13.42 1.01
CA ILE A 47 5.40 -13.51 1.27
C ILE A 47 5.17 -14.60 2.32
N VAL A 48 4.56 -14.22 3.44
CA VAL A 48 4.21 -15.14 4.53
C VAL A 48 2.73 -15.08 4.77
N ALA A 49 2.04 -16.20 4.55
CA ALA A 49 0.63 -16.37 4.88
C ALA A 49 0.51 -17.20 6.15
N THR A 50 -0.35 -16.77 7.08
CA THR A 50 -0.63 -17.48 8.33
C THR A 50 -2.11 -17.39 8.64
N SER A 51 -2.71 -18.51 9.04
CA SER A 51 -4.05 -18.55 9.58
C SER A 51 -3.95 -18.45 11.10
N GLY A 52 -4.52 -17.37 11.64
CA GLY A 52 -4.65 -17.16 13.08
C GLY A 52 -6.08 -17.42 13.55
N ASN A 53 -6.25 -17.59 14.86
CA ASN A 53 -7.58 -17.78 15.46
C ASN A 53 -8.53 -16.58 15.24
N ASN A 54 -7.98 -15.37 15.03
CA ASN A 54 -8.75 -14.13 14.93
C ASN A 54 -8.83 -13.56 13.50
N ALA A 55 -7.76 -13.72 12.72
CA ALA A 55 -7.70 -13.32 11.32
C ALA A 55 -6.64 -14.12 10.58
N ASN A 56 -6.87 -14.36 9.29
CA ASN A 56 -5.82 -14.82 8.39
C ASN A 56 -4.95 -13.62 8.00
N ARG A 57 -3.63 -13.74 8.12
CA ARG A 57 -2.68 -12.67 7.86
C ARG A 57 -1.74 -13.03 6.73
N ILE A 58 -1.60 -12.12 5.76
CA ILE A 58 -0.57 -12.17 4.73
C ILE A 58 0.37 -10.99 4.96
N ASN A 59 1.65 -11.28 5.08
CA ASN A 59 2.70 -10.27 5.07
C ASN A 59 3.42 -10.35 3.72
N ILE A 60 3.58 -9.21 3.05
CA ILE A 60 4.38 -9.08 1.84
C ILE A 60 5.49 -8.09 2.15
N ASP A 61 6.73 -8.54 2.13
CA ASP A 61 7.93 -7.73 2.38
C ASP A 61 8.73 -7.56 1.11
N ILE A 62 8.88 -6.31 0.67
CA ILE A 62 9.79 -5.94 -0.41
C ILE A 62 11.16 -5.69 0.22
N ILE A 63 12.07 -6.65 0.04
CA ILE A 63 13.37 -6.70 0.71
C ILE A 63 14.40 -5.87 -0.08
N GLU A 64 14.55 -6.16 -1.38
CA GLU A 64 15.48 -5.43 -2.25
C GLU A 64 14.73 -4.93 -3.49
N PRO A 65 14.10 -3.73 -3.42
CA PRO A 65 13.31 -3.19 -4.53
C PRO A 65 14.15 -2.86 -5.77
N ASP A 66 15.41 -2.49 -5.57
CA ASP A 66 16.36 -2.18 -6.64
C ASP A 66 16.62 -3.41 -7.55
N LEU A 67 16.28 -4.62 -7.10
CA LEU A 67 16.34 -5.83 -7.94
C LEU A 67 15.29 -5.83 -9.06
N PHE A 68 14.21 -5.06 -8.94
CA PHE A 68 13.20 -4.98 -9.99
C PHE A 68 13.66 -4.16 -11.19
N ASP A 69 14.69 -3.32 -11.04
CA ASP A 69 15.29 -2.61 -12.17
C ASP A 69 15.92 -3.58 -13.18
N PHE A 70 16.42 -4.73 -12.71
CA PHE A 70 16.87 -5.80 -13.60
C PHE A 70 15.74 -6.38 -14.47
N LEU A 71 14.50 -6.42 -13.96
CA LEU A 71 13.34 -6.86 -14.75
C LEU A 71 12.95 -5.81 -15.81
N LYS A 72 13.33 -4.55 -15.60
CA LYS A 72 13.11 -3.45 -16.55
C LYS A 72 14.20 -3.35 -17.62
N GLY A 73 15.19 -4.26 -17.61
CA GLY A 73 16.33 -4.34 -18.53
C GLY A 73 16.02 -4.62 -20.01
N GLY A 74 14.98 -3.97 -20.56
CA GLY A 74 14.77 -3.69 -21.98
C GLY A 74 14.61 -2.20 -22.29
N ILE A 75 14.58 -1.29 -21.29
CA ILE A 75 14.61 0.16 -21.51
C ILE A 75 15.65 0.74 -20.55
N SER A 76 16.86 0.88 -21.07
CA SER A 76 17.94 1.64 -20.44
C SER A 76 17.76 3.09 -20.87
N ASP A 77 17.66 4.01 -19.91
CA ASP A 77 18.28 5.31 -20.05
C ASP A 77 18.90 5.71 -18.71
N SER A 78 20.21 5.90 -18.77
CA SER A 78 21.07 6.39 -17.71
C SER A 78 20.72 7.82 -17.32
N HIS A 79 20.65 8.11 -16.03
CA HIS A 79 20.95 9.45 -15.55
C HIS A 79 21.95 9.42 -14.39
N GLU A 80 23.05 10.13 -14.63
CA GLU A 80 24.06 10.51 -13.66
C GLU A 80 23.45 11.38 -12.55
N ASP A 81 23.84 11.13 -11.31
CA ASP A 81 23.75 12.15 -10.26
C ASP A 81 25.16 12.53 -9.77
N LYS A 82 25.39 13.84 -9.71
CA LYS A 82 26.68 14.48 -9.36
C LYS A 82 26.66 14.88 -7.89
N GLY A 83 27.72 14.57 -7.17
CA GLY A 83 27.73 14.63 -5.70
C GLY A 83 27.98 15.99 -5.01
N LEU A 84 27.71 15.93 -3.69
CA LEU A 84 28.34 16.54 -2.47
C LEU A 84 28.33 18.09 -2.27
N PRO A 85 28.42 18.64 -1.00
CA PRO A 85 29.13 18.09 0.16
C PRO A 85 28.54 18.24 1.59
N ASN A 86 29.02 17.35 2.47
CA ASN A 86 29.52 17.51 3.86
C ASN A 86 29.03 18.68 4.77
N GLY A 87 28.52 18.33 5.96
CA GLY A 87 28.36 19.24 7.09
C GLY A 87 27.87 18.51 8.35
N LYS A 88 28.75 18.32 9.34
CA LYS A 88 28.40 17.79 10.66
C LYS A 88 27.77 18.91 11.48
N GLU A 89 26.54 18.75 11.95
CA GLU A 89 26.01 19.47 13.12
C GLU A 89 24.77 18.78 13.71
N ASN A 90 24.61 18.90 15.03
CA ASN A 90 23.68 18.17 15.89
C ASN A 90 22.20 18.56 15.65
N GLU A 91 21.44 17.85 14.79
CA GLU A 91 20.01 18.16 14.56
C GLU A 91 19.10 16.92 14.35
N SER A 92 19.27 15.88 15.18
CA SER A 92 18.54 14.60 15.03
C SER A 92 17.00 14.69 15.08
N SER A 93 16.41 15.74 15.67
CA SER A 93 14.95 15.82 15.88
C SER A 93 14.24 16.77 14.90
N VAL A 94 14.89 17.85 14.48
CA VAL A 94 14.30 18.83 13.56
C VAL A 94 14.32 18.29 12.13
N ASN A 95 15.44 17.71 11.69
CA ASN A 95 15.53 17.08 10.37
C ASN A 95 14.54 15.91 10.21
N LYS A 96 14.31 15.12 11.26
CA LYS A 96 13.26 14.07 11.24
C LYS A 96 11.84 14.62 11.10
N ILE A 97 11.58 15.84 11.56
CA ILE A 97 10.28 16.48 11.41
C ILE A 97 10.16 17.06 9.99
N LEU A 98 11.23 17.66 9.47
CA LEU A 98 11.29 18.17 8.09
C LEU A 98 11.15 17.02 7.08
N ASP A 99 11.87 15.92 7.25
CA ASP A 99 11.75 14.71 6.41
C ASP A 99 10.32 14.14 6.40
N LYS A 100 9.63 14.20 7.55
CA LYS A 100 8.22 13.79 7.65
C LYS A 100 7.29 14.80 6.98
N LEU A 101 7.61 16.09 7.06
CA LEU A 101 6.83 17.16 6.44
C LEU A 101 6.96 17.13 4.92
N ASP A 102 8.17 16.89 4.42
CA ASP A 102 8.47 16.75 3.00
C ASP A 102 7.82 15.50 2.44
N GLY A 103 7.93 14.35 3.11
CA GLY A 103 7.20 13.14 2.72
C GLY A 103 5.67 13.32 2.77
N ALA A 104 5.15 14.10 3.72
CA ALA A 104 3.72 14.45 3.74
C ALA A 104 3.34 15.43 2.62
N LYS A 105 4.23 16.35 2.24
CA LYS A 105 4.01 17.33 1.18
C LYS A 105 4.06 16.68 -0.21
N GLU A 106 5.01 15.78 -0.45
CA GLU A 106 5.07 14.94 -1.66
C GLU A 106 3.83 14.05 -1.76
N PHE A 107 3.44 13.42 -0.64
CA PHE A 107 2.20 12.65 -0.58
C PHE A 107 0.99 13.52 -0.94
N ILE A 108 0.85 14.73 -0.37
CA ILE A 108 -0.25 15.65 -0.70
C ILE A 108 -0.17 16.16 -2.14
N HIS A 109 1.01 16.48 -2.68
CA HIS A 109 1.16 16.92 -4.08
C HIS A 109 0.77 15.81 -5.06
N SER A 110 1.13 14.56 -4.75
CA SER A 110 0.67 13.40 -5.53
C SER A 110 -0.86 13.23 -5.52
N MET A 111 -1.56 13.76 -4.50
CA MET A 111 -3.02 13.77 -4.43
C MET A 111 -3.68 14.83 -5.33
N THR A 112 -3.03 15.98 -5.51
CA THR A 112 -3.63 17.15 -6.18
C THR A 112 -3.39 17.23 -7.68
N ASP A 113 -2.30 16.66 -8.21
CA ASP A 113 -1.97 16.83 -9.64
C ASP A 113 -2.69 15.85 -10.59
N LYS A 114 -3.38 14.83 -10.06
CA LYS A 114 -4.09 13.77 -10.83
C LYS A 114 -5.42 13.34 -10.17
N GLU A 115 -6.25 14.31 -9.78
CA GLU A 115 -7.40 14.11 -8.88
C GLU A 115 -8.36 12.96 -9.26
N SER A 116 -8.56 12.64 -10.54
CA SER A 116 -9.49 11.57 -10.95
C SER A 116 -8.92 10.15 -10.85
N SER A 117 -7.65 9.93 -11.16
CA SER A 117 -7.04 8.59 -11.11
C SER A 117 -6.61 8.21 -9.70
N PHE A 118 -6.17 9.18 -8.90
CA PHE A 118 -5.79 8.96 -7.51
C PHE A 118 -6.99 8.60 -6.62
N GLN A 119 -8.11 9.33 -6.74
CA GLN A 119 -9.32 9.00 -5.98
C GLN A 119 -9.83 7.61 -6.33
N GLN A 120 -9.76 7.20 -7.59
CA GLN A 120 -10.11 5.85 -8.02
C GLN A 120 -9.20 4.77 -7.41
N GLN A 121 -7.88 5.00 -7.38
CA GLN A 121 -6.94 4.08 -6.74
C GLN A 121 -7.17 3.99 -5.22
N LEU A 122 -7.45 5.12 -4.59
CA LEU A 122 -7.76 5.19 -3.17
C LEU A 122 -9.08 4.46 -2.87
N ASP A 123 -10.13 4.66 -3.66
CA ASP A 123 -11.41 3.95 -3.52
C ASP A 123 -11.25 2.45 -3.77
N LEU A 124 -10.42 2.06 -4.74
CA LEU A 124 -10.07 0.65 -4.97
C LEU A 124 -9.38 0.07 -3.73
N ALA A 125 -8.39 0.77 -3.17
CA ALA A 125 -7.70 0.33 -1.95
C ALA A 125 -8.65 0.21 -0.76
N LYS A 126 -9.56 1.18 -0.57
CA LYS A 126 -10.59 1.13 0.48
C LYS A 126 -11.53 -0.05 0.30
N ASN A 127 -12.04 -0.25 -0.90
CA ASN A 127 -12.94 -1.36 -1.21
C ASN A 127 -12.24 -2.72 -1.02
N PHE A 128 -10.97 -2.80 -1.38
CA PHE A 128 -10.17 -3.99 -1.16
C PHE A 128 -9.93 -4.24 0.34
N ALA A 129 -9.52 -3.22 1.09
CA ALA A 129 -9.35 -3.28 2.54
C ALA A 129 -10.63 -3.75 3.25
N HIS A 130 -11.76 -3.15 2.89
CA HIS A 130 -13.07 -3.53 3.40
C HIS A 130 -13.41 -4.99 3.07
N THR A 131 -13.13 -5.42 1.85
CA THR A 131 -13.31 -6.82 1.44
C THR A 131 -12.45 -7.77 2.29
N LEU A 132 -11.21 -7.39 2.61
CA LEU A 132 -10.36 -8.18 3.52
C LEU A 132 -10.98 -8.27 4.92
N THR A 133 -11.48 -7.16 5.48
CA THR A 133 -12.16 -7.13 6.79
C THR A 133 -13.37 -8.05 6.83
N GLU A 134 -14.27 -7.96 5.84
CA GLU A 134 -15.47 -8.81 5.73
C GLU A 134 -15.12 -10.30 5.63
N ASN A 135 -13.89 -10.60 5.21
CA ASN A 135 -13.38 -11.95 5.06
C ASN A 135 -12.48 -12.41 6.21
N ASN A 136 -12.39 -11.66 7.32
CA ASN A 136 -11.50 -11.89 8.46
C ASN A 136 -10.03 -12.04 8.04
N MET A 137 -9.60 -11.18 7.13
CA MET A 137 -8.26 -11.18 6.58
C MET A 137 -7.55 -9.85 6.84
N THR A 138 -6.23 -9.95 6.97
CA THR A 138 -5.33 -8.81 7.11
C THR A 138 -4.21 -8.97 6.08
N LEU A 139 -3.95 -7.92 5.32
CA LEU A 139 -2.77 -7.79 4.47
C LEU A 139 -1.84 -6.75 5.08
N VAL A 140 -0.55 -7.09 5.18
CA VAL A 140 0.49 -6.20 5.68
C VAL A 140 1.50 -6.00 4.57
N LEU A 141 1.70 -4.75 4.21
CA LEU A 141 2.73 -4.36 3.26
C LEU A 141 3.94 -3.89 4.04
N MET A 142 5.08 -4.51 3.77
CA MET A 142 6.34 -4.27 4.44
C MET A 142 7.41 -3.87 3.43
N ARG A 143 8.36 -3.07 3.91
CA ARG A 143 9.52 -2.64 3.15
C ARG A 143 10.76 -2.88 4.01
N ARG A 144 11.69 -3.70 3.53
CA ARG A 144 12.95 -4.02 4.22
C ARG A 144 12.71 -4.44 5.67
N GLY A 145 11.70 -5.28 5.91
CA GLY A 145 11.33 -5.79 7.22
C GLY A 145 10.50 -4.84 8.10
N LYS A 146 10.11 -3.67 7.60
CA LYS A 146 9.30 -2.69 8.36
C LYS A 146 7.89 -2.58 7.82
N GLU A 147 6.90 -2.56 8.71
CA GLU A 147 5.50 -2.36 8.32
C GLU A 147 5.26 -0.94 7.79
N ALA A 148 4.79 -0.86 6.55
CA ALA A 148 4.39 0.40 5.92
C ALA A 148 2.88 0.62 6.07
N MET A 149 2.08 -0.38 5.69
CA MET A 149 0.62 -0.34 5.71
C MET A 149 0.00 -1.64 6.19
N ILE A 150 -1.17 -1.53 6.82
CA ILE A 150 -2.02 -2.65 7.20
C ILE A 150 -3.41 -2.41 6.61
N LEU A 151 -3.93 -3.43 5.93
CA LEU A 151 -5.25 -3.44 5.28
C LEU A 151 -6.08 -4.58 5.86
N GLY A 152 -7.36 -4.33 6.12
CA GLY A 152 -8.32 -5.32 6.57
C GLY A 152 -8.47 -5.39 8.09
N LYS A 153 -8.76 -6.60 8.58
CA LYS A 153 -9.38 -6.84 9.89
C LYS A 153 -8.62 -6.26 11.09
N GLU A 154 -7.29 -6.26 11.04
CA GLU A 154 -6.44 -5.79 12.13
C GLU A 154 -5.96 -4.34 11.97
N ALA A 155 -6.43 -3.63 10.94
CA ALA A 155 -6.14 -2.22 10.78
C ALA A 155 -6.62 -1.42 11.99
N LYS A 156 -5.75 -0.55 12.50
CA LYS A 156 -6.05 0.42 13.55
C LYS A 156 -5.93 1.82 12.95
N PRO A 157 -7.00 2.34 12.36
CA PRO A 157 -6.97 3.62 11.67
C PRO A 157 -6.51 4.73 12.63
N THR A 158 -5.40 5.40 12.28
CA THR A 158 -4.82 6.50 13.07
C THR A 158 -5.21 7.86 12.47
N LEU A 159 -4.42 8.92 12.65
CA LEU A 159 -4.65 10.23 12.00
C LEU A 159 -4.76 10.12 10.46
N SER A 160 -4.22 9.05 9.86
CA SER A 160 -4.44 8.69 8.45
C SER A 160 -5.91 8.45 8.08
N LYS A 161 -6.80 8.21 9.05
CA LYS A 161 -8.26 8.08 8.84
C LYS A 161 -8.88 9.34 8.26
N ILE A 162 -8.35 10.52 8.60
CA ILE A 162 -8.83 11.81 8.08
C ILE A 162 -8.61 11.89 6.56
N ILE A 163 -7.51 11.31 6.09
CA ILE A 163 -7.09 11.37 4.69
C ILE A 163 -7.65 10.20 3.88
N SER A 164 -7.56 8.99 4.42
CA SER A 164 -8.06 7.79 3.75
C SER A 164 -9.58 7.62 3.87
N GLY A 165 -10.21 8.12 4.92
CA GLY A 165 -11.64 7.91 5.19
C GLY A 165 -12.05 6.45 5.38
N SER A 166 -11.11 5.55 5.72
CA SER A 166 -11.39 4.12 5.89
C SER A 166 -10.96 3.63 7.27
N ASP A 167 -11.83 2.83 7.88
CA ASP A 167 -11.53 2.11 9.12
C ASP A 167 -10.74 0.81 8.90
N ASP A 168 -10.69 0.35 7.65
CA ASP A 168 -10.05 -0.89 7.25
C ASP A 168 -8.62 -0.67 6.73
N LEU A 169 -8.14 0.57 6.69
CA LEU A 169 -6.80 0.93 6.21
C LEU A 169 -6.02 1.70 7.28
N GLN A 170 -4.81 1.24 7.56
CA GLN A 170 -3.86 1.89 8.47
C GLN A 170 -2.54 2.15 7.75
N VAL A 171 -2.10 3.40 7.79
CA VAL A 171 -0.73 3.78 7.46
C VAL A 171 0.09 3.70 8.75
N VAL A 172 1.01 2.72 8.83
CA VAL A 172 1.88 2.52 10.00
C VAL A 172 3.04 3.51 9.98
N SER A 173 3.62 3.71 8.79
CA SER A 173 4.70 4.67 8.58
C SER A 173 4.50 5.38 7.24
N VAL A 174 4.32 6.70 7.27
CA VAL A 174 4.19 7.52 6.06
C VAL A 174 5.45 7.41 5.22
N ILE A 175 6.64 7.48 5.83
CA ILE A 175 7.92 7.43 5.11
C ILE A 175 8.12 6.09 4.41
N GLU A 176 7.91 4.97 5.11
CA GLU A 176 8.08 3.65 4.49
C GLU A 176 6.99 3.37 3.46
N SER A 177 5.78 3.93 3.64
CA SER A 177 4.71 3.89 2.66
C SER A 177 5.06 4.64 1.37
N SER A 178 5.55 5.89 1.48
CA SER A 178 5.96 6.67 0.30
C SER A 178 7.11 5.97 -0.44
N LYS A 179 8.11 5.47 0.28
CA LYS A 179 9.21 4.70 -0.32
C LYS A 179 8.74 3.40 -0.96
N LEU A 180 7.82 2.68 -0.32
CA LEU A 180 7.23 1.46 -0.88
C LEU A 180 6.47 1.75 -2.18
N ILE A 181 5.72 2.86 -2.23
CA ILE A 181 5.04 3.28 -3.46
C ILE A 181 6.07 3.62 -4.55
N GLY A 182 7.14 4.35 -4.22
CA GLY A 182 8.23 4.64 -5.15
C GLY A 182 8.94 3.38 -5.65
N ASP A 183 9.19 2.40 -4.76
CA ASP A 183 9.79 1.12 -5.12
C ASP A 183 8.91 0.32 -6.12
N ILE A 184 7.58 0.39 -5.96
CA ILE A 184 6.61 -0.32 -6.83
C ILE A 184 6.36 0.46 -8.13
N ASN A 185 6.39 1.80 -8.08
CA ASN A 185 6.15 2.68 -9.21
C ASN A 185 7.21 3.81 -9.30
N PRO A 186 8.43 3.49 -9.77
CA PRO A 186 9.57 4.41 -9.72
C PRO A 186 9.49 5.59 -10.70
N GLU A 187 8.45 5.65 -11.52
CA GLU A 187 8.16 6.75 -12.45
C GLU A 187 7.32 7.88 -11.80
N SER A 188 7.20 7.92 -10.47
CA SER A 188 6.32 8.86 -9.72
C SER A 188 7.08 9.97 -9.03
#